data_AF-A0A8T4TDH2-F1
#
_entry.id   AF-A0A8T4TDH2-F1
#
_cell.length_a   1.000
_cell.length_b   1.000
_cell.length_c   1.000
_cell.angle_alpha   90.00
_cell.angle_beta   90.00
_cell.angle_gamma   90.00
#
_symmetry.space_group_name_H-M   'P 1'
#
loop_
_entity.id
_entity.type
_entity.pdbx_description
1 polymer ?
#
loop_
_entity_poly.entity_id
_entity_poly.type
_entity_poly.pdbx_seq_one_letter_code
_entity_poly.pdbx_strand_id
1 'polypeptide(L)' 'MEELEQNQTLLSRLKSFILESRRVFRITKRPSKDEFKAIVKISSIGIALIGIIGFIIQIIWRLAS' A
#
# COMPACT_ATOMS: atom_id res chain seq x y z
N MET A 1 -21.12 18.28 -31.36
CA MET A 1 -19.96 17.94 -30.52
C MET A 1 -20.47 17.88 -29.08
N GLU A 2 -21.19 16.80 -28.79
CA GLU A 2 -22.08 16.64 -27.64
C GLU A 2 -21.51 15.67 -26.59
N GLU A 3 -20.21 15.35 -26.67
CA GLU A 3 -19.62 14.27 -25.86
C GLU A 3 -18.87 14.75 -24.60
N LEU A 4 -18.89 16.05 -24.27
CA LEU A 4 -18.07 16.62 -23.17
C LEU A 4 -18.84 17.00 -21.89
N GLU A 5 -20.18 16.88 -21.86
CA GLU A 5 -20.99 17.35 -20.71
C GLU A 5 -21.17 16.30 -19.60
N GLN A 6 -21.16 15.00 -19.93
CA GLN A 6 -21.33 13.92 -18.94
C GLN A 6 -20.10 13.74 -18.03
N ASN A 7 -18.91 14.17 -18.46
CA ASN A 7 -17.67 14.05 -17.70
C ASN A 7 -17.53 15.14 -16.61
N GLN A 8 -18.32 16.22 -16.68
CA GLN A 8 -18.21 17.36 -15.76
C GLN A 8 -18.64 17.02 -14.33
N THR A 9 -19.67 16.18 -14.13
CA THR A 9 -20.16 15.83 -12.78
C THR A 9 -19.19 14.88 -12.07
N LEU A 10 -18.58 13.94 -12.78
CA LEU A 10 -17.62 13.00 -12.20
C LEU A 10 -16.23 13.61 -12.01
N LEU A 11 -15.74 14.39 -12.99
CA LEU A 11 -14.47 15.09 -12.86
C LEU A 11 -14.52 16.21 -11.82
N SER A 12 -15.62 16.97 -11.73
CA SER A 12 -15.77 17.99 -10.69
C SER A 12 -15.85 17.37 -9.29
N ARG A 13 -16.55 16.25 -9.13
CA ARG A 13 -16.57 15.48 -7.89
C ARG A 13 -15.17 14.96 -7.55
N LEU A 14 -14.52 14.21 -8.44
CA LEU A 14 -13.15 13.71 -8.24
C LEU A 14 -12.16 14.82 -7.90
N LYS A 15 -12.24 15.98 -8.56
CA LYS A 15 -11.38 17.14 -8.28
C LYS A 15 -11.59 17.67 -6.86
N SER A 16 -12.83 17.76 -6.40
CA SER A 16 -13.16 18.14 -5.02
C SER A 16 -12.71 17.08 -4.01
N PHE A 17 -12.96 15.78 -4.28
CA PHE A 17 -12.50 14.67 -3.42
C PHE A 17 -10.97 14.63 -3.29
N ILE A 18 -10.23 14.86 -4.37
CA ILE A 18 -8.76 14.92 -4.33
C ILE A 18 -8.30 16.14 -3.54
N LEU A 19 -8.97 17.29 -3.66
CA LEU A 19 -8.65 18.50 -2.92
C LEU A 19 -8.84 18.32 -1.40
N GLU A 20 -9.93 17.68 -0.99
CA GLU A 20 -10.20 17.33 0.41
C GLU A 20 -9.22 16.28 0.93
N SER A 21 -8.97 15.22 0.16
CA SER A 21 -8.00 14.16 0.50
C SER A 21 -6.59 14.72 0.68
N ARG A 22 -6.21 15.71 -0.13
CA ARG A 22 -4.92 16.41 -0.03
C ARG A 22 -4.79 17.19 1.28
N ARG A 23 -5.89 17.69 1.85
CA ARG A 23 -5.91 18.33 3.18
C ARG A 23 -5.62 17.29 4.26
N VAL A 24 -6.24 16.12 4.18
CA VAL A 24 -6.01 15.00 5.11
C VAL A 24 -4.55 14.53 5.05
N PHE A 25 -4.01 14.35 3.85
CA PHE A 25 -2.62 13.93 3.64
C PHE A 25 -1.60 14.96 4.17
N ARG A 26 -2.01 16.24 4.31
CA ARG A 26 -1.19 17.28 4.94
C ARG A 26 -1.23 17.24 6.46
N ILE A 27 -2.31 16.72 7.05
CA ILE A 27 -2.48 16.57 8.50
C ILE A 27 -1.77 15.30 8.98
N THR A 28 -1.68 14.26 8.15
CA THR A 28 -0.91 13.05 8.47
C THR A 28 0.57 13.37 8.59
N LYS A 29 1.17 13.02 9.73
CA LYS A 29 2.60 13.17 9.97
C LYS A 29 3.38 12.27 9.02
N ARG A 30 4.19 12.87 8.14
CA ARG A 30 5.13 12.12 7.28
C ARG A 30 6.09 11.36 8.19
N PRO A 31 6.24 10.02 8.04
CA PRO A 31 7.11 9.25 8.92
C PRO A 31 8.54 9.75 8.82
N SER A 32 9.24 9.84 9.95
CA SER A 32 10.66 10.14 9.95
C SER A 32 11.44 8.98 9.32
N LYS A 33 12.59 9.27 8.69
CA LYS A 33 13.42 8.25 8.04
C LYS A 33 13.85 7.15 9.03
N ASP A 34 14.02 7.50 10.30
CA ASP A 34 14.44 6.55 11.34
C ASP A 34 13.29 5.62 11.77
N GLU A 35 12.08 6.16 11.95
CA GLU A 35 10.87 5.36 12.23
C GLU A 35 10.58 4.40 11.08
N PHE A 36 10.67 4.89 9.84
CA PHE A 36 10.48 4.05 8.66
C PHE A 36 11.49 2.89 8.61
N LYS A 37 12.78 3.17 8.86
CA LYS A 37 13.81 2.13 8.91
C LYS A 37 13.54 1.11 10.02
N ALA A 38 13.09 1.56 11.19
CA ALA A 38 12.75 0.66 12.29
C ALA A 38 11.59 -0.28 11.91
N ILE A 39 10.51 0.28 11.36
CA ILE A 39 9.34 -0.50 10.93
C ILE A 39 9.73 -1.50 9.83
N VAL A 40 10.48 -1.06 8.82
CA VAL A 40 10.93 -1.93 7.74
C VAL A 40 11.83 -3.06 8.25
N LYS A 41 12.77 -2.78 9.16
CA LYS A 41 13.62 -3.81 9.76
C LYS A 41 12.79 -4.88 10.49
N ILE A 42 11.84 -4.46 11.33
CA ILE A 42 11.02 -5.40 12.11
C ILE A 42 10.08 -6.19 11.19
N SER A 43 9.41 -5.51 10.25
CA SER A 43 8.48 -6.13 9.31
C SER A 43 9.19 -7.12 8.37
N SER A 44 10.36 -6.76 7.85
CA SER A 44 11.15 -7.65 6.98
C SER A 44 11.62 -8.90 7.71
N ILE A 45 11.99 -8.83 8.99
CA ILE A 45 12.32 -10.00 9.81
C ILE A 45 11.10 -10.92 9.94
N GLY A 46 9.92 -10.38 10.22
CA GLY A 46 8.68 -11.18 10.33
C GLY A 46 8.31 -11.88 9.03
N ILE A 47 8.36 -11.16 7.90
CA ILE A 47 8.07 -11.72 6.57
C ILE A 47 9.09 -12.79 6.20
N ALA A 48 10.38 -12.55 6.46
CA ALA A 48 11.42 -13.53 6.20
C ALA A 48 11.22 -14.81 7.02
N LEU A 49 10.86 -14.68 8.30
CA LEU A 49 10.63 -15.83 9.18
C LEU A 49 9.48 -16.71 8.67
N ILE A 50 8.33 -16.09 8.36
CA ILE A 50 7.16 -16.79 7.86
C ILE A 50 7.44 -17.39 6.48
N GLY A 51 8.15 -16.65 5.62
CA GLY A 51 8.56 -17.11 4.29
C GLY A 51 9.47 -18.34 4.35
N ILE A 52 10.45 -18.35 5.25
CA ILE A 52 11.34 -19.50 5.45
C ILE A 52 10.57 -20.71 5.97
N ILE A 53 9.67 -20.52 6.95
CA ILE A 53 8.84 -21.61 7.49
C ILE A 53 7.97 -22.22 6.37
N GLY A 54 7.29 -21.39 5.59
CA GLY A 54 6.49 -21.85 4.44
C GLY A 54 7.34 -22.53 3.37
N PHE A 55 8.55 -22.01 3.12
CA PHE A 55 9.49 -22.60 2.16
C PHE A 55 9.98 -23.98 2.60
N ILE A 56 10.31 -24.17 3.88
CA ILE A 56 10.72 -25.47 4.42
C ILE A 56 9.58 -26.49 4.28
N ILE A 57 8.35 -26.11 4.61
CA ILE A 57 7.17 -26.98 4.44
C ILE A 57 7.00 -27.39 2.97
N GLN A 58 7.11 -26.45 2.04
CA GLN A 58 7.03 -26.73 0.60
C GLN A 58 8.15 -27.64 0.11
N ILE A 59 9.39 -27.46 0.59
CA ILE A 59 10.51 -28.35 0.25
C ILE A 59 10.24 -29.76 0.74
N ILE A 60 9.83 -29.92 1.99
CA ILE A 60 9.56 -31.24 2.58
C ILE A 60 8.43 -31.92 1.81
N TRP A 61 7.35 -31.19 1.52
CA TRP A 61 6.22 -31.71 0.74
C TRP A 61 6.66 -32.16 -0.65
N ARG A 62 7.46 -31.35 -1.35
CA ARG A 62 7.93 -31.64 -2.70
C ARG A 62 8.95 -32.77 -2.78
N LEU A 63 9.67 -33.04 -1.69
CA LEU A 63 10.62 -34.14 -1.62
C LEU A 63 9.95 -35.46 -1.19
N ALA A 64 8.90 -35.38 -0.36
CA ALA A 64 8.14 -36.54 0.12
C ALA A 64 7.06 -37.01 -0.86
N SER A 65 6.58 -36.14 -1.75
CA SER A 65 5.63 -36.44 -2.82
C SER A 65 6.33 -36.70 -4.14
#